data_AF-A0A524MRS7-F1
#
_entry.id   AF-A0A524MRS7-F1
#
_cell.length_a   1.000
_cell.length_b   1.000
_cell.length_c   1.000
_cell.angle_alpha   90.00
_cell.angle_beta   90.00
_cell.angle_gamma   90.00
#
_symmetry.space_group_name_H-M   'P 1'
#
loop_
_entity.id
_entity.type
_entity.pdbx_description
1 polymer ?
#
loop_
_entity_poly.entity_id
_entity_poly.type
_entity_poly.pdbx_seq_one_letter_code
_entity_poly.pdbx_strand_id
1 'polypeptide(L)'
;MAPRPVKPRDLRRFVFISDPQTSPDGSKIAYVHTSIDYEKNDYVKHIWIHDVDTSRDIQFTFGDGKDSNPRWGSSGNKLLFLSSGRETDKKTELFVIYASGGEAHKVAELETGVSNPIWSPDEKTVLFSSRTWEQKKPDTDVVVVNRLWFKLNGVGMFA
;
A
#
# COMPACT_ATOMS: atom_id res chain seq x y z
N MET A 1 21.75 7.03 36.36
CA MET A 1 22.42 7.53 35.14
C MET A 1 21.43 8.40 34.38
N ALA A 2 21.84 9.57 33.89
CA ALA A 2 20.99 10.39 33.03
C ALA A 2 20.88 9.74 31.63
N PRO A 3 19.69 9.72 31.00
CA PRO A 3 19.55 9.25 29.63
C PRO A 3 20.35 10.13 28.66
N ARG A 4 20.97 9.52 27.66
CA ARG A 4 21.72 10.27 26.64
C ARG A 4 20.78 11.05 25.70
N PRO A 5 21.20 12.20 25.14
CA PRO A 5 20.43 12.90 24.12
C PRO A 5 20.21 12.06 22.85
N VAL A 6 19.10 12.35 22.15
CA VAL A 6 18.79 11.84 20.82
C VAL A 6 19.76 12.45 19.81
N LYS A 7 20.30 11.61 18.91
CA LYS A 7 21.17 12.00 17.79
C LYS A 7 20.46 11.67 16.47
N PRO A 8 20.83 12.31 15.34
CA PRO A 8 20.24 11.99 14.03
C PRO A 8 20.28 10.49 13.66
N ARG A 9 21.33 9.78 14.07
CA ARG A 9 21.45 8.32 13.86
C ARG A 9 20.39 7.48 14.60
N ASP A 10 19.81 8.02 15.66
CA ASP A 10 18.77 7.32 16.42
C ASP A 10 17.44 7.31 15.65
N LEU A 11 17.23 8.26 14.73
CA LEU A 11 16.07 8.28 13.85
C LEU A 11 15.96 7.01 13.00
N ARG A 12 17.11 6.39 12.66
CA ARG A 12 17.18 5.13 11.89
C ARG A 12 16.58 3.93 12.64
N ARG A 13 16.40 4.06 13.96
CA ARG A 13 15.84 3.00 14.82
C ARG A 13 14.33 3.14 14.97
N PHE A 14 13.72 4.17 14.39
CA PHE A 14 12.28 4.31 14.45
C PHE A 14 11.61 3.26 13.56
N VAL A 15 10.65 2.61 14.19
CA VAL A 15 9.68 1.73 13.55
C VAL A 15 8.35 2.42 13.67
N PHE A 16 7.64 2.53 12.56
CA PHE A 16 6.29 3.06 12.52
C PHE A 16 5.32 1.92 12.30
N ILE A 17 4.35 1.78 13.20
CA ILE A 17 3.27 0.80 13.11
C ILE A 17 2.02 1.52 12.63
N SER A 18 1.28 0.92 11.70
CA SER A 18 0.05 1.50 11.13
C SER A 18 -0.93 0.43 10.66
N ASP A 19 -2.19 0.83 10.44
CA ASP A 19 -3.28 0.01 9.89
C ASP A 19 -3.42 -1.37 10.58
N PRO A 20 -3.61 -1.44 11.91
CA PRO A 20 -3.84 -2.69 12.62
C PRO A 20 -5.21 -3.27 12.27
N GLN A 21 -5.27 -4.59 12.05
CA GLN A 21 -6.44 -5.33 11.64
C GLN A 21 -6.53 -6.66 12.37
N THR A 22 -7.56 -6.81 13.19
CA THR A 22 -7.80 -8.02 13.96
C THR A 22 -8.36 -9.13 13.05
N SER A 23 -7.89 -10.37 13.22
CA SER A 23 -8.48 -11.54 12.57
C SER A 23 -9.93 -11.76 13.05
N PRO A 24 -10.78 -12.44 12.26
CA PRO A 24 -12.18 -12.64 12.62
C PRO A 24 -12.40 -13.36 13.96
N ASP A 25 -11.49 -14.27 14.31
CA ASP A 25 -11.49 -15.03 15.56
C ASP A 25 -10.82 -14.28 16.74
N GLY A 26 -10.23 -13.10 16.50
CA GLY A 26 -9.55 -12.30 17.51
C GLY A 26 -8.15 -12.80 17.90
N SER A 27 -7.66 -13.91 17.35
CA SER A 27 -6.40 -14.53 17.78
C SER A 27 -5.15 -13.83 17.24
N LYS A 28 -5.30 -13.00 16.19
CA LYS A 28 -4.19 -12.35 15.48
C LYS A 28 -4.50 -10.90 15.14
N ILE A 29 -3.46 -10.08 15.09
CA ILE A 29 -3.55 -8.70 14.61
C ILE A 29 -2.50 -8.51 13.51
N ALA A 30 -2.95 -8.31 12.28
CA ALA A 30 -2.07 -7.93 11.18
C ALA A 30 -1.86 -6.42 11.20
N TYR A 31 -0.64 -5.95 10.96
CA TYR A 31 -0.33 -4.51 10.92
C TYR A 31 0.83 -4.23 9.97
N VAL A 32 0.96 -2.98 9.54
CA VAL A 32 2.07 -2.53 8.70
C VAL A 32 3.22 -2.06 9.59
N HIS A 33 4.36 -2.70 9.46
CA HIS A 33 5.62 -2.34 10.10
C HIS A 33 6.52 -1.61 9.09
N THR A 34 6.75 -0.32 9.32
CA THR A 34 7.60 0.52 8.48
C THR A 34 8.93 0.81 9.16
N SER A 35 10.04 0.45 8.51
CA SER A 35 11.40 0.75 8.96
C SER A 35 12.16 1.58 7.91
N ILE A 36 13.21 2.25 8.35
CA ILE A 36 14.07 3.07 7.49
C ILE A 36 15.24 2.22 6.97
N ASP A 37 15.36 2.08 5.65
CA ASP A 37 16.58 1.59 5.01
C ASP A 37 17.44 2.80 4.62
N TYR A 38 18.49 3.05 5.39
CA TYR A 38 19.34 4.20 5.19
C TYR A 38 20.25 4.07 3.96
N GLU A 39 20.68 2.85 3.64
CA GLU A 39 21.60 2.61 2.52
C GLU A 39 20.86 2.80 1.19
N LYS A 40 19.62 2.34 1.11
CA LYS A 40 18.73 2.60 -0.05
C LYS A 40 18.08 3.99 0.00
N ASN A 41 18.23 4.74 1.09
CA ASN A 41 17.53 5.99 1.36
C ASN A 41 16.01 5.88 1.11
N ASP A 42 15.40 4.82 1.66
CA ASP A 42 14.00 4.46 1.42
C ASP A 42 13.33 3.93 2.69
N TYR A 43 12.00 3.79 2.64
CA TYR A 43 11.20 3.10 3.64
C TYR A 43 10.87 1.69 3.18
N VAL A 44 11.11 0.73 4.06
CA VAL A 44 10.72 -0.67 3.89
C VAL A 44 9.43 -0.89 4.66
N LYS A 45 8.45 -1.53 4.02
CA LYS A 45 7.15 -1.81 4.63
C LYS A 45 6.84 -3.28 4.47
N HIS A 46 6.61 -3.94 5.60
CA HIS A 46 6.15 -5.32 5.62
C HIS A 46 4.93 -5.44 6.52
N ILE A 47 4.14 -6.47 6.25
CA ILE A 47 3.06 -6.87 7.13
C ILE A 47 3.65 -7.78 8.20
N TRP A 48 3.28 -7.48 9.43
CA TRP A 48 3.61 -8.27 10.61
C TRP A 48 2.30 -8.74 11.24
N ILE A 49 2.37 -9.86 11.94
CA ILE A 49 1.26 -10.43 12.68
C ILE A 49 1.66 -10.52 14.15
N HIS A 50 0.86 -9.89 15.00
CA HIS A 50 0.87 -10.11 16.43
C HIS A 50 -0.04 -11.30 16.76
N ASP A 51 0.49 -12.29 17.47
CA ASP A 51 -0.26 -13.39 18.04
C ASP A 51 -0.69 -13.02 19.47
N VAL A 52 -2.00 -12.96 19.70
CA VAL A 52 -2.58 -12.41 20.94
C VAL A 52 -2.28 -13.30 22.15
N ASP A 53 -2.35 -14.61 21.99
CA ASP A 53 -2.16 -15.57 23.08
C ASP A 53 -0.69 -15.62 23.53
N THR A 54 0.24 -15.61 22.58
CA THR A 54 1.68 -15.70 22.88
C THR A 54 2.35 -14.36 23.08
N SER A 55 1.66 -13.26 22.76
CA SER A 55 2.21 -11.89 22.76
C SER A 55 3.47 -11.77 21.90
N ARG A 56 3.51 -12.45 20.75
CA ARG A 56 4.66 -12.46 19.84
C ARG A 56 4.33 -11.81 18.52
N ASP A 57 5.25 -10.98 18.05
CA ASP A 57 5.20 -10.38 16.72
C ASP A 57 6.04 -11.21 15.74
N ILE A 58 5.45 -11.53 14.59
CA ILE A 58 6.08 -12.32 13.53
C ILE A 58 6.02 -11.50 12.24
N GLN A 59 7.17 -11.28 11.61
CA GLN A 59 7.21 -10.73 10.26
C GLN A 59 6.56 -11.72 9.30
N PHE A 60 5.55 -11.26 8.57
CA PHE A 60 4.70 -12.13 7.76
C PHE A 60 5.00 -12.03 6.27
N THR A 61 5.35 -10.83 5.80
CA THR A 61 5.81 -10.61 4.42
C THR A 61 7.27 -10.19 4.35
N PHE A 62 7.90 -10.48 3.21
CA PHE A 62 9.32 -10.28 2.97
C PHE A 62 9.56 -9.84 1.52
N GLY A 63 10.78 -9.38 1.22
CA GLY A 63 11.23 -8.99 -0.12
C GLY A 63 11.37 -7.48 -0.28
N ASP A 64 11.46 -7.01 -1.53
CA ASP A 64 11.60 -5.57 -1.83
C ASP A 64 10.24 -4.85 -1.96
N GLY A 65 9.14 -5.59 -1.89
CA GLY A 65 7.78 -5.04 -1.91
C GLY A 65 7.49 -4.15 -0.71
N LYS A 66 6.83 -3.01 -0.97
CA LYS A 66 6.26 -2.15 0.07
C LYS A 66 4.82 -2.58 0.33
N ASP A 67 4.66 -3.46 1.30
CA ASP A 67 3.39 -4.09 1.63
C ASP A 67 2.54 -3.19 2.55
N SER A 68 1.23 -3.12 2.29
CA SER A 68 0.29 -2.25 3.01
C SER A 68 -1.16 -2.72 2.89
N ASN A 69 -2.07 -2.09 3.64
CA ASN A 69 -3.51 -2.40 3.66
C ASN A 69 -3.84 -3.88 3.86
N PRO A 70 -3.35 -4.52 4.95
CA PRO A 70 -3.73 -5.89 5.27
C PRO A 70 -5.25 -5.98 5.49
N ARG A 71 -5.94 -6.97 4.95
CA ARG A 71 -7.38 -7.21 5.21
C ARG A 71 -7.62 -8.71 5.35
N TRP A 72 -8.05 -9.13 6.54
CA TRP A 72 -8.44 -10.51 6.77
C TRP A 72 -9.70 -10.86 5.97
N GLY A 73 -9.73 -12.05 5.38
CA GLY A 73 -10.97 -12.66 4.91
C GLY A 73 -11.89 -13.01 6.08
N SER A 74 -13.19 -13.13 5.85
CA SER A 74 -14.19 -13.48 6.86
C SER A 74 -13.95 -14.87 7.51
N SER A 75 -13.29 -15.77 6.80
CA SER A 75 -12.85 -17.09 7.28
C SER A 75 -11.59 -17.04 8.13
N GLY A 76 -10.83 -15.95 8.11
CA GLY A 76 -9.54 -15.80 8.79
C GLY A 76 -8.38 -16.56 8.15
N ASN A 77 -8.62 -17.37 7.11
CA ASN A 77 -7.58 -18.21 6.49
C ASN A 77 -6.72 -17.49 5.45
N LYS A 78 -7.10 -16.27 5.06
CA LYS A 78 -6.43 -15.48 4.02
C LYS A 78 -6.28 -14.04 4.46
N LEU A 79 -5.16 -13.44 4.07
CA LEU A 79 -4.88 -12.02 4.21
C LEU A 79 -4.68 -11.41 2.82
N LEU A 80 -5.50 -10.42 2.49
CA LEU A 80 -5.36 -9.58 1.32
C LEU A 80 -4.46 -8.40 1.66
N PHE A 81 -3.65 -7.96 0.71
CA PHE A 81 -2.82 -6.77 0.90
C PHE A 81 -2.44 -6.13 -0.43
N LEU A 82 -1.99 -4.88 -0.35
CA LEU A 82 -1.41 -4.15 -1.47
C LEU A 82 0.11 -4.21 -1.38
N SER A 83 0.77 -4.33 -2.53
CA SER A 83 2.22 -4.20 -2.61
C SER A 83 2.63 -3.36 -3.81
N SER A 84 3.70 -2.59 -3.66
CA SER A 84 4.36 -1.86 -4.75
C SER A 84 5.84 -2.18 -4.78
N GLY A 85 6.45 -2.20 -5.96
CA GLY A 85 7.90 -2.43 -6.12
C GLY A 85 8.36 -3.88 -5.97
N ARG A 86 7.45 -4.86 -6.02
CA ARG A 86 7.82 -6.28 -6.22
C ARG A 86 8.27 -6.55 -7.65
N GLU A 87 7.74 -5.78 -8.59
CA GLU A 87 8.17 -5.75 -9.98
C GLU A 87 8.82 -4.40 -10.31
N THR A 88 9.50 -4.31 -11.46
CA THR A 88 10.19 -3.10 -11.92
C THR A 88 9.24 -1.90 -12.05
N ASP A 89 7.98 -2.18 -12.37
CA ASP A 89 6.92 -1.18 -12.48
C ASP A 89 6.46 -0.75 -11.08
N LYS A 90 6.51 0.56 -10.78
CA LYS A 90 6.15 1.10 -9.46
C LYS A 90 4.64 1.12 -9.16
N LYS A 91 3.83 0.39 -9.93
CA LYS A 91 2.38 0.31 -9.70
C LYS A 91 2.07 -0.49 -8.43
N THR A 92 0.94 -0.17 -7.82
CA THR A 92 0.45 -0.92 -6.67
C THR A 92 -0.45 -2.04 -7.15
N GLU A 93 -0.17 -3.25 -6.71
CA GLU A 93 -0.86 -4.47 -7.10
C GLU A 93 -1.52 -5.12 -5.88
N LEU A 94 -2.48 -6.00 -6.13
CA LEU A 94 -3.24 -6.68 -5.11
C LEU A 94 -2.76 -8.13 -4.96
N PHE A 95 -2.49 -8.53 -3.71
CA PHE A 95 -2.00 -9.85 -3.37
C PHE A 95 -2.83 -10.51 -2.27
N VAL A 96 -2.85 -11.84 -2.26
CA VAL A 96 -3.42 -12.66 -1.21
C VAL A 96 -2.37 -13.65 -0.72
N ILE A 97 -2.28 -13.82 0.59
CA ILE A 97 -1.44 -14.82 1.24
C ILE A 97 -2.28 -15.63 2.23
N TYR A 98 -1.99 -16.91 2.38
CA TYR A 98 -2.66 -17.76 3.37
C TYR A 98 -2.17 -17.43 4.78
N ALA A 99 -3.07 -17.49 5.77
CA ALA A 99 -2.76 -17.24 7.18
C ALA A 99 -1.72 -18.20 7.77
N SER A 100 -1.63 -19.41 7.20
CA SER A 100 -0.57 -20.39 7.48
C SER A 100 0.83 -19.96 7.01
N GLY A 101 0.93 -18.82 6.31
CA GLY A 101 2.12 -18.37 5.61
C GLY A 101 2.26 -19.01 4.23
N GLY A 102 3.44 -18.83 3.62
CA GLY A 102 3.76 -19.27 2.27
C GLY A 102 3.98 -18.11 1.31
N GLU A 103 3.93 -18.39 0.02
CA GLU A 103 4.09 -17.38 -1.02
C GLU A 103 2.78 -16.61 -1.24
N ALA A 104 2.89 -15.30 -1.45
CA ALA A 104 1.74 -14.47 -1.79
C ALA A 104 1.40 -14.61 -3.28
N HIS A 105 0.11 -14.73 -3.58
CA HIS A 105 -0.41 -14.82 -4.95
C HIS A 105 -0.94 -13.46 -5.40
N LYS A 106 -0.53 -13.01 -6.59
CA LYS A 106 -1.07 -11.81 -7.23
C LYS A 106 -2.51 -12.09 -7.70
N VAL A 107 -3.43 -11.21 -7.33
CA VAL A 107 -4.87 -11.33 -7.62
C VAL A 107 -5.33 -10.33 -8.66
N ALA A 108 -4.78 -9.11 -8.64
CA ALA A 108 -5.11 -8.09 -9.63
C ALA A 108 -3.93 -7.15 -9.86
N GLU A 109 -3.78 -6.77 -11.12
CA GLU A 109 -2.80 -5.81 -11.60
C GLU A 109 -3.48 -4.92 -12.64
N LEU A 110 -3.35 -3.61 -12.46
CA LEU A 110 -3.81 -2.61 -13.41
C LEU A 110 -2.67 -1.63 -13.63
N GLU A 111 -2.53 -1.10 -14.85
CA GLU A 111 -1.49 -0.12 -15.19
C GLU A 111 -1.51 1.10 -14.26
N THR A 112 -2.71 1.55 -13.89
CA THR A 112 -2.93 2.69 -12.98
C THR A 112 -2.86 2.32 -11.49
N GLY A 113 -2.57 1.05 -11.18
CA GLY A 113 -2.55 0.48 -9.84
C GLY A 113 -3.94 0.31 -9.21
N VAL A 114 -3.94 -0.35 -8.06
CA VAL A 114 -5.14 -0.63 -7.26
C VAL A 114 -5.01 -0.10 -5.84
N SER A 115 -6.15 0.22 -5.22
CA SER A 115 -6.22 0.83 -3.88
C SER A 115 -7.51 0.43 -3.14
N ASN A 116 -7.51 0.62 -1.82
CA ASN A 116 -8.67 0.39 -0.94
C ASN A 116 -9.37 -0.97 -1.14
N PRO A 117 -8.64 -2.09 -1.11
CA PRO A 117 -9.25 -3.39 -1.34
C PRO A 117 -10.09 -3.85 -0.14
N ILE A 118 -11.22 -4.51 -0.41
CA ILE A 118 -12.04 -5.19 0.59
C ILE A 118 -12.58 -6.53 0.05
N TRP A 119 -12.67 -7.53 0.91
CA TRP A 119 -13.27 -8.82 0.58
C TRP A 119 -14.79 -8.72 0.43
N SER A 120 -15.36 -9.52 -0.48
CA SER A 120 -16.78 -9.87 -0.39
C SER A 120 -17.01 -10.77 0.85
N PRO A 121 -18.20 -10.75 1.47
CA PRO A 121 -18.48 -11.57 2.64
C PRO A 121 -18.26 -13.08 2.41
N ASP A 122 -18.48 -13.56 1.18
CA ASP A 122 -18.28 -14.94 0.76
C ASP A 122 -16.84 -15.26 0.29
N GLU A 123 -15.93 -14.28 0.37
CA GLU A 123 -14.52 -14.35 -0.05
C GLU A 123 -14.27 -14.73 -1.52
N LYS A 124 -15.29 -14.70 -2.37
CA LYS A 124 -15.15 -15.07 -3.80
C LYS A 124 -14.68 -13.91 -4.67
N THR A 125 -14.88 -12.68 -4.23
CA THR A 125 -14.54 -11.48 -4.98
C THR A 125 -13.90 -10.43 -4.09
N VAL A 126 -13.20 -9.49 -4.71
CA VAL A 126 -12.59 -8.34 -4.04
C VAL A 126 -13.07 -7.07 -4.74
N LEU A 127 -13.56 -6.12 -3.95
CA LEU A 127 -13.80 -4.76 -4.43
C LEU A 127 -12.53 -3.93 -4.20
N PHE A 128 -12.11 -3.17 -5.21
CA PHE A 128 -10.99 -2.24 -5.12
C PHE A 128 -11.25 -0.99 -5.97
N SER A 129 -10.51 0.07 -5.71
CA SER A 129 -10.53 1.31 -6.49
C SER A 129 -9.30 1.41 -7.38
N SER A 130 -9.48 1.86 -8.62
CA SER A 130 -8.40 2.14 -9.56
C SER A 130 -8.73 3.38 -10.38
N ARG A 131 -7.70 4.09 -10.84
CA ARG A 131 -7.91 5.22 -11.75
C ARG A 131 -8.20 4.69 -13.15
N THR A 132 -9.20 5.24 -13.79
CA THR A 132 -9.66 4.80 -15.12
C THR A 132 -9.03 5.57 -16.28
N TRP A 133 -8.32 6.67 -15.99
CA TRP A 133 -7.48 7.39 -16.94
C TRP A 133 -6.40 8.14 -16.16
N GLU A 134 -5.19 8.19 -16.71
CA GLU A 134 -4.29 9.31 -16.45
C GLU A 134 -4.52 10.30 -17.59
N GLN A 135 -4.81 11.57 -17.28
CA GLN A 135 -4.57 12.60 -18.29
C GLN A 135 -3.07 12.56 -18.56
N LYS A 136 -2.67 11.96 -19.69
CA LYS A 136 -1.33 12.17 -20.20
C LYS A 136 -1.15 13.67 -20.29
N LYS A 137 -0.21 14.22 -19.51
CA LYS A 137 0.25 15.57 -19.81
C LYS A 137 0.65 15.55 -21.28
N PRO A 138 0.16 16.50 -22.09
CA PRO A 138 0.56 16.54 -23.48
C PRO A 138 2.09 16.60 -23.51
N ASP A 139 2.68 15.88 -24.48
CA ASP A 139 4.15 15.80 -24.63
C ASP A 139 4.80 17.18 -24.81
N THR A 140 3.96 18.18 -25.09
CA THR A 140 4.32 19.59 -25.18
C THR A 140 3.23 20.46 -24.54
N ASP A 141 3.64 21.58 -23.96
CA ASP A 141 2.76 22.69 -23.58
C ASP A 141 2.24 23.49 -24.79
N VAL A 142 2.69 23.17 -26.00
CA VAL A 142 2.22 23.77 -27.25
C VAL A 142 0.83 23.23 -27.61
N VAL A 143 -0.15 24.14 -27.63
CA VAL A 143 -1.51 23.85 -28.10
C VAL A 143 -1.69 24.45 -29.49
N VAL A 144 -1.99 23.61 -30.49
CA VAL A 144 -2.37 24.08 -31.83
C VAL A 144 -3.88 24.32 -31.86
N VAL A 145 -4.29 25.59 -31.79
CA VAL A 145 -5.71 25.98 -31.84
C VAL A 145 -6.11 26.26 -33.29
N ASN A 146 -6.72 25.27 -33.94
CA ASN A 146 -7.25 25.40 -35.32
C ASN A 146 -8.60 26.13 -35.39
N ARG A 147 -9.24 26.35 -34.23
CA ARG A 147 -10.51 27.07 -34.11
C ARG A 147 -10.61 27.69 -32.72
N LEU A 148 -10.78 29.00 -32.65
CA LEU A 148 -11.03 29.69 -31.38
C LEU A 148 -12.42 29.35 -30.85
N TRP A 149 -12.48 28.87 -29.61
CA TRP A 149 -13.74 28.77 -28.85
C TRP A 149 -13.83 29.94 -27.88
N PHE A 150 -14.91 30.71 -27.99
CA PHE A 150 -15.20 31.81 -27.08
C PHE A 150 -16.01 31.27 -25.89
N LYS A 151 -15.51 31.44 -24.66
CA LYS A 151 -16.29 31.28 -23.43
C LYS A 151 -16.25 32.60 -22.68
N LEU A 152 -17.39 33.27 -22.57
CA LEU A 152 -17.52 34.56 -21.90
C LEU A 152 -17.94 34.31 -20.44
N ASN A 153 -16.97 34.04 -19.54
CA ASN A 153 -17.22 33.85 -18.11
C ASN A 153 -16.66 34.99 -17.23
N GLY A 154 -16.30 36.12 -17.82
CA GLY A 154 -15.93 37.34 -17.08
C GLY A 154 -14.55 37.32 -16.40
N VAL A 155 -13.76 36.24 -16.56
CA VAL A 155 -12.43 36.10 -15.94
C VAL A 155 -11.30 36.31 -16.97
N GLY A 156 -11.64 36.69 -18.21
CA GLY A 156 -10.68 36.96 -19.28
C GLY A 156 -10.45 35.76 -20.21
N MET A 157 -9.68 35.99 -21.28
CA MET A 157 -9.18 34.92 -22.14
C MET A 157 -8.02 34.24 -21.41
N PHE A 158 -7.98 32.91 -21.33
CA PHE A 158 -6.85 32.08 -21.78
C PHE A 158 -6.99 30.63 -21.31
N ALA A 159 -6.41 29.77 -22.16
CA ALA A 159 -5.70 28.51 -21.92
C ALA A 159 -6.39 27.44 -21.06
#